data_AF-A0A957QM17-F1
#
_entry.id   AF-A0A957QM17-F1
#
_cell.length_a   1.000
_cell.length_b   1.000
_cell.length_c   1.000
_cell.angle_alpha   90.00
_cell.angle_beta   90.00
_cell.angle_gamma   90.00
#
_symmetry.space_group_name_H-M   'P 1'
#
loop_
_entity.id
_entity.type
_entity.pdbx_description
1 polymer ?
#
loop_
_entity_poly.entity_id
_entity_poly.type
_entity_poly.pdbx_seq_one_letter_code
_entity_poly.pdbx_strand_id
1 'polypeptide(L)'
;MLRITDQTLDRVPDFRKRFNWFLNYRRQLADYQVAHNVGHNSDVLLSLTHPDRLRRLLHAMLDENEFLSKGGIRSVSKIHETPYVVNIEGQDFGLQYEPGESTTGLFGGNSNWRGPVWFPMNYLLINSLREYHTYFQDDFKVECPTGSGQWMNLGKVADDLSRRLISNFEKGEHGERPCHGGEERYATDPHFKDLVLFYEY
;
A
#
# COMPACT_ATOMS: atom_id res chain seq x y z
N MET A 1 8.30 -10.46 3.37
CA MET A 1 8.49 -10.39 4.83
C MET A 1 8.25 -11.77 5.39
N LEU A 2 9.00 -12.21 6.40
CA LEU A 2 8.75 -13.50 7.06
C LEU A 2 8.87 -13.32 8.57
N ARG A 3 7.79 -13.61 9.30
CA ARG A 3 7.83 -13.80 10.76
C ARG A 3 8.25 -15.24 11.05
N ILE A 4 9.28 -15.41 11.87
CA ILE A 4 9.67 -16.71 12.40
C ILE A 4 9.34 -16.71 13.88
N THR A 5 8.40 -17.57 14.29
CA THR A 5 7.99 -17.67 15.68
C THR A 5 9.04 -18.39 16.51
N ASP A 6 9.09 -18.10 17.81
CA ASP A 6 10.05 -18.76 18.71
C ASP A 6 9.82 -20.27 18.76
N GLN A 7 8.56 -20.70 18.75
CA GLN A 7 8.18 -22.13 18.65
C GLN A 7 8.73 -22.79 17.38
N THR A 8 8.84 -22.04 16.28
CA THR A 8 9.45 -22.55 15.04
C THR A 8 10.97 -22.67 15.20
N LEU A 9 11.61 -21.67 15.81
CA LEU A 9 13.06 -21.68 16.08
C LEU A 9 13.47 -22.80 17.04
N ASP A 10 12.64 -23.13 18.03
CA ASP A 10 12.88 -24.23 18.98
C ASP A 10 12.92 -25.60 18.30
N ARG A 11 12.22 -25.76 17.17
CA ARG A 11 12.26 -27.00 16.37
C ARG A 11 13.53 -27.13 15.53
N VAL A 12 14.31 -26.05 15.38
CA VAL A 12 15.56 -26.01 14.59
C VAL A 12 16.71 -25.39 15.40
N PRO A 13 17.16 -26.04 16.49
CA PRO A 13 18.08 -25.45 17.46
C PRO A 13 19.45 -25.07 16.87
N ASP A 14 19.97 -25.85 15.93
CA ASP A 14 21.22 -25.54 15.23
C ASP A 14 21.11 -24.28 14.38
N PHE A 15 19.95 -24.07 13.73
CA PHE A 15 19.66 -22.85 13.00
C PHE A 15 19.56 -21.67 13.97
N ARG A 16 18.81 -21.80 15.08
CA ARG A 16 18.68 -20.75 16.12
C ARG A 16 20.04 -20.31 16.65
N LYS A 17 20.94 -21.25 16.93
CA LYS A 17 22.31 -20.98 17.39
C LYS A 17 23.10 -20.15 16.37
N ARG A 18 23.12 -20.57 15.09
CA ARG A 18 23.85 -19.86 14.03
C ARG A 18 23.24 -18.49 13.73
N PHE A 19 21.92 -18.41 13.77
CA PHE A 19 21.17 -17.18 13.57
C PHE A 19 21.48 -16.14 14.67
N ASN A 20 21.42 -16.54 15.95
CA ASN A 20 21.80 -15.67 17.06
C ASN A 20 23.27 -15.24 17.01
N TRP A 21 24.18 -16.14 16.61
CA TRP A 21 25.57 -15.79 16.37
C TRP A 21 25.69 -14.72 15.27
N PHE A 22 24.98 -14.88 14.15
CA PHE A 22 24.99 -13.90 13.07
C PHE A 22 24.49 -12.53 13.55
N LEU A 23 23.37 -12.48 14.27
CA LEU A 23 22.84 -11.23 14.84
C LEU A 23 23.82 -10.54 15.78
N ASN A 24 24.51 -11.29 16.64
CA ASN A 24 25.41 -10.71 17.64
C ASN A 24 26.74 -10.22 17.04
N TYR A 25 27.31 -10.97 16.10
CA TYR A 25 28.68 -10.73 15.63
C TYR A 25 28.78 -10.03 14.27
N ARG A 26 27.71 -10.01 13.45
CA ARG A 26 27.69 -9.26 12.17
C ARG A 26 26.95 -7.92 12.28
N ARG A 27 26.42 -7.58 13.45
CA ARG A 27 25.69 -6.32 13.74
C ARG A 27 26.45 -5.05 13.34
N GLN A 28 27.78 -5.06 13.49
CA GLN A 28 28.66 -3.92 13.19
C GLN A 28 28.89 -3.68 11.68
N LEU A 29 28.49 -4.61 10.81
CA LEU A 29 28.78 -4.56 9.36
C LEU A 29 27.52 -4.36 8.50
N ALA A 30 26.34 -4.18 9.10
CA ALA A 30 25.07 -4.23 8.38
C ALA A 30 24.25 -2.95 8.58
N ASP A 31 24.43 -1.97 7.69
CA ASP A 31 23.51 -0.83 7.50
C ASP A 31 22.08 -1.26 7.10
N TYR A 32 21.91 -2.55 6.79
CA TYR A 32 20.69 -3.18 6.31
C TYR A 32 20.43 -4.49 7.07
N GLN A 33 20.22 -4.40 8.38
CA GLN A 33 19.76 -5.55 9.15
C GLN A 33 18.39 -5.97 8.61
N VAL A 34 18.30 -7.23 8.17
CA VAL A 34 17.06 -7.83 7.67
C VAL A 34 16.29 -8.49 8.81
N ALA A 35 16.99 -8.85 9.90
CA ALA A 35 16.43 -9.53 11.05
C ALA A 35 16.26 -8.56 12.22
N HIS A 36 15.02 -8.40 12.65
CA HIS A 36 14.60 -7.47 13.69
C HIS A 36 13.98 -8.24 14.85
N ASN A 37 14.46 -7.97 16.07
CA ASN A 37 13.83 -8.39 17.31
C ASN A 37 13.17 -7.15 17.92
N VAL A 38 12.05 -6.73 17.35
CA VAL A 38 11.32 -5.51 17.70
C VAL A 38 10.00 -5.94 18.31
N GLY A 39 10.05 -6.40 19.57
CA GLY A 39 8.89 -6.83 20.32
C GLY A 39 9.25 -7.42 21.68
N HIS A 40 8.24 -7.58 22.54
CA HIS A 40 8.39 -8.26 23.83
C HIS A 40 8.55 -9.78 23.70
N ASN A 41 8.20 -10.35 22.53
CA ASN A 41 8.33 -11.77 22.25
C ASN A 41 9.68 -12.08 21.56
N SER A 42 10.15 -13.32 21.74
CA SER A 42 11.36 -13.89 21.12
C SER A 42 11.23 -14.15 19.61
N ASP A 43 10.16 -13.68 18.97
CA ASP A 43 9.91 -13.83 17.55
C ASP A 43 10.83 -12.94 16.71
N VAL A 44 11.27 -13.48 15.58
CA VAL A 44 12.17 -12.82 14.65
C VAL A 44 11.39 -12.33 13.44
N LEU A 45 11.58 -11.06 13.11
CA LEU A 45 11.12 -10.52 11.85
C LEU A 45 12.24 -10.47 10.81
N LEU A 46 12.11 -11.23 9.73
CA LEU A 46 12.88 -11.03 8.50
C LEU A 46 12.18 -10.04 7.55
N SER A 47 12.64 -8.79 7.53
CA SER A 47 12.19 -7.73 6.62
C SER A 47 13.34 -6.83 6.16
N LEU A 48 13.34 -6.49 4.87
CA LEU A 48 14.23 -5.46 4.30
C LEU A 48 13.93 -4.06 4.82
N THR A 49 12.69 -3.83 5.29
CA THR A 49 12.22 -2.53 5.74
C THR A 49 12.22 -2.51 7.27
N HIS A 50 13.18 -1.79 7.85
CA HIS A 50 13.23 -1.51 9.29
C HIS A 50 11.96 -0.76 9.74
N PRO A 51 11.43 -0.98 10.96
CA PRO A 51 10.22 -0.32 11.46
C PRO A 51 10.18 1.20 11.26
N ASP A 52 11.29 1.91 11.46
CA ASP A 52 11.34 3.37 11.25
C ASP A 52 11.16 3.76 9.77
N ARG A 53 11.75 2.99 8.85
CA ARG A 53 11.56 3.18 7.41
C ARG A 53 10.13 2.86 7.02
N LEU A 54 9.56 1.79 7.60
CA LEU A 54 8.15 1.44 7.39
C LEU A 54 7.23 2.58 7.82
N ARG A 55 7.47 3.18 8.99
CA ARG A 55 6.68 4.32 9.48
C ARG A 55 6.72 5.51 8.52
N ARG A 56 7.90 5.85 8.00
CA ARG A 56 8.08 6.92 7.01
C ARG A 56 7.37 6.63 5.68
N LEU A 57 7.45 5.39 5.20
CA LEU A 57 6.75 4.95 3.99
C LEU A 57 5.23 5.04 4.17
N LEU A 58 4.71 4.56 5.31
CA LEU A 58 3.28 4.58 5.60
C LEU A 58 2.74 6.00 5.77
N HIS A 59 3.54 6.93 6.30
CA HIS A 59 3.13 8.34 6.37
C HIS A 59 2.79 8.91 4.98
N ALA A 60 3.67 8.73 3.98
CA ALA A 60 3.35 9.18 2.62
C ALA A 60 2.24 8.34 1.97
N MET A 61 2.27 7.01 2.16
CA MET A 61 1.27 6.10 1.57
C MET A 61 -0.16 6.40 2.04
N LEU A 62 -0.32 6.80 3.32
CA LEU A 62 -1.61 7.03 3.97
C LEU A 62 -2.03 8.50 3.99
N ASP A 63 -1.30 9.40 3.32
CA ASP A 63 -1.67 10.80 3.17
C ASP A 63 -2.59 10.99 1.95
N GLU A 64 -3.73 11.65 2.17
CA GLU A 64 -4.73 11.88 1.13
C GLU A 64 -4.27 12.87 0.04
N ASN A 65 -3.30 13.73 0.37
CA ASN A 65 -2.63 14.64 -0.55
C ASN A 65 -1.51 13.96 -1.35
N GLU A 66 -1.19 12.71 -1.02
CA GLU A 66 -0.15 11.92 -1.69
C GLU A 66 -0.77 10.68 -2.34
N PHE A 67 -0.65 9.52 -1.71
CA PHE A 67 -1.01 8.24 -2.32
C PHE A 67 -2.41 7.76 -1.94
N LEU A 68 -2.96 8.15 -0.78
CA LEU A 68 -4.24 7.65 -0.31
C LEU A 68 -5.40 8.35 -1.04
N SER A 69 -6.19 7.58 -1.79
CA SER A 69 -7.43 8.08 -2.40
C SER A 69 -8.67 7.53 -1.68
N LYS A 70 -9.85 7.98 -2.09
CA LYS A 70 -11.13 7.41 -1.65
C LYS A 70 -11.27 5.93 -2.04
N GLY A 71 -10.68 5.55 -3.18
CA GLY A 71 -10.81 4.21 -3.77
C GLY A 71 -9.63 3.26 -3.52
N GLY A 72 -8.59 3.70 -2.80
CA GLY A 72 -7.37 2.91 -2.56
C GLY A 72 -6.08 3.72 -2.75
N ILE A 73 -4.94 3.04 -2.83
CA ILE A 73 -3.61 3.63 -3.03
C ILE A 73 -3.36 3.89 -4.52
N ARG A 74 -3.03 5.14 -4.85
CA ARG A 74 -2.63 5.61 -6.19
C ARG A 74 -1.30 4.97 -6.61
N SER A 75 -1.08 4.79 -7.91
CA SER A 75 0.21 4.32 -8.42
C SER A 75 1.32 5.38 -8.34
N VAL A 76 0.95 6.66 -8.34
CA VAL A 76 1.85 7.82 -8.23
C VAL A 76 1.29 8.78 -7.20
N SER A 77 2.17 9.40 -6.40
CA SER A 77 1.77 10.40 -5.41
C SER A 77 1.14 11.61 -6.10
N LYS A 78 0.00 12.06 -5.57
CA LYS A 78 -0.72 13.24 -6.05
C LYS A 78 0.10 14.53 -5.93
N ILE A 79 1.19 14.57 -5.14
CA ILE A 79 2.12 15.70 -5.13
C ILE A 79 2.70 16.00 -6.52
N HIS A 80 2.75 14.99 -7.39
CA HIS A 80 3.20 15.13 -8.77
C HIS A 80 2.14 15.73 -9.71
N GLU A 81 1.03 16.26 -9.17
CA GLU A 81 0.23 17.27 -9.88
C GLU A 81 1.09 18.48 -10.24
N THR A 82 2.10 18.79 -9.41
CA THR A 82 3.26 19.57 -9.83
C THR A 82 4.30 18.62 -10.42
N PRO A 83 4.54 18.62 -11.75
CA PRO A 83 5.39 17.63 -12.38
C PRO A 83 6.83 17.66 -11.85
N TYR A 84 7.43 16.49 -11.72
CA TYR A 84 8.88 16.38 -11.55
C TYR A 84 9.54 16.28 -12.92
N VAL A 85 10.45 17.20 -13.24
CA VAL A 85 11.09 17.29 -14.56
C VAL A 85 12.61 17.30 -14.43
N VAL A 86 13.27 16.58 -15.32
CA VAL A 86 14.73 16.53 -15.48
C VAL A 86 15.04 16.83 -16.95
N ASN A 87 15.93 17.79 -17.19
CA ASN A 87 16.43 18.09 -18.53
C ASN A 87 17.67 17.24 -18.82
N ILE A 88 17.64 16.45 -19.89
CA ILE A 88 18.75 15.64 -20.38
C ILE A 88 18.99 16.03 -21.84
N GLU A 89 20.17 16.58 -22.13
CA GLU A 89 20.58 17.01 -23.47
C GLU A 89 19.57 17.97 -24.17
N GLY A 90 18.93 18.85 -23.40
CA GLY A 90 17.95 19.82 -23.91
C GLY A 90 16.54 19.26 -24.07
N GLN A 91 16.31 18.00 -23.71
CA GLN A 91 14.98 17.39 -23.66
C GLN A 91 14.50 17.23 -22.22
N ASP A 92 13.26 17.64 -21.97
CA ASP A 92 12.61 17.46 -20.67
C ASP A 92 11.98 16.07 -20.56
N PHE A 93 12.36 15.34 -19.53
CA PHE A 93 11.75 14.08 -19.10
C PHE A 93 11.11 14.28 -17.74
N GLY A 94 9.99 13.62 -17.46
CA GLY A 94 9.35 13.84 -16.18
C GLY A 94 8.25 12.87 -15.82
N LEU A 95 7.77 13.05 -14.59
CA LEU A 95 6.63 12.36 -14.03
C LEU A 95 5.56 13.40 -13.67
N GLN A 96 4.37 13.20 -14.21
CA GLN A 96 3.18 13.97 -13.86
C GLN A 96 2.10 13.00 -13.38
N TYR A 97 1.38 13.39 -12.34
CA TYR A 97 0.21 12.68 -11.87
C TYR A 97 -0.97 12.90 -12.83
N GLU A 98 -1.54 11.79 -13.32
CA GLU A 98 -2.64 11.76 -14.27
C GLU A 98 -3.69 10.73 -13.81
N PRO A 99 -4.80 11.13 -13.20
CA PRO A 99 -5.81 10.22 -12.68
C PRO A 99 -6.77 9.75 -13.78
N GLY A 100 -6.36 8.77 -14.59
CA GLY A 100 -7.20 8.13 -15.62
C GLY A 100 -6.72 8.46 -17.02
N GLU A 101 -7.09 9.61 -17.56
CA GLU A 101 -6.70 10.04 -18.91
C GLU A 101 -5.28 10.63 -18.94
N SER A 102 -4.51 10.24 -19.95
CA SER A 102 -3.16 10.72 -20.27
C SER A 102 -3.24 11.99 -21.11
N THR A 103 -2.36 12.95 -20.82
CA THR A 103 -2.15 14.15 -21.64
C THR A 103 -1.43 13.87 -22.97
N THR A 104 -0.95 12.63 -23.16
CA THR A 104 -0.31 12.16 -24.40
C THR A 104 -1.10 11.00 -25.01
N GLY A 105 -1.01 10.83 -26.33
CA GLY A 105 -1.64 9.71 -27.04
C GLY A 105 -0.97 8.34 -26.81
N LEU A 106 0.05 8.25 -25.96
CA LEU A 106 0.66 6.97 -25.60
C LEU A 106 -0.39 6.06 -24.95
N PHE A 107 -0.33 4.76 -25.26
CA PHE A 107 -1.26 3.74 -24.78
C PHE A 107 -2.75 4.09 -25.00
N GLY A 108 -3.06 4.79 -26.10
CA GLY A 108 -4.43 5.12 -26.46
C GLY A 108 -5.08 6.18 -25.56
N GLY A 109 -4.27 7.01 -24.88
CA GLY A 109 -4.78 8.01 -23.94
C GLY A 109 -4.89 7.52 -22.50
N ASN A 110 -4.46 6.29 -22.20
CA ASN A 110 -4.48 5.74 -20.83
C ASN A 110 -3.26 6.22 -20.01
N SER A 111 -3.50 6.81 -18.83
CA SER A 111 -2.43 7.23 -17.90
C SER A 111 -1.67 6.04 -17.28
N ASN A 112 -2.34 4.89 -17.18
CA ASN A 112 -1.82 3.58 -16.77
C ASN A 112 -1.20 3.63 -15.36
N TRP A 113 0.13 3.62 -15.26
CA TRP A 113 0.83 3.68 -13.98
C TRP A 113 1.03 5.10 -13.44
N ARG A 114 0.46 6.14 -14.08
CA ARG A 114 0.71 7.56 -13.73
C ARG A 114 -0.27 8.19 -12.75
N GLY A 115 -1.10 7.40 -12.06
CA GLY A 115 -2.02 7.94 -11.05
C GLY A 115 -3.13 7.00 -10.59
N PRO A 116 -3.75 6.19 -11.48
CA PRO A 116 -4.85 5.31 -11.12
C PRO A 116 -4.57 4.34 -9.95
N VAL A 117 -5.64 3.83 -9.36
CA VAL A 117 -5.60 2.80 -8.32
C VAL A 117 -5.56 1.43 -8.98
N TRP A 118 -4.48 0.69 -8.76
CA TRP A 118 -4.33 -0.68 -9.27
C TRP A 118 -4.68 -1.70 -8.18
N PHE A 119 -5.74 -2.48 -8.43
CA PHE A 119 -6.24 -3.50 -7.50
C PHE A 119 -5.19 -4.56 -7.13
N PRO A 120 -4.44 -5.15 -8.08
CA PRO A 120 -3.42 -6.14 -7.73
C PRO A 120 -2.35 -5.57 -6.79
N MET A 121 -1.91 -4.34 -7.03
CA MET A 121 -0.92 -3.68 -6.18
C MET A 121 -1.47 -3.38 -4.79
N ASN A 122 -2.69 -2.88 -4.71
CA ASN A 122 -3.36 -2.64 -3.43
C ASN A 122 -3.57 -3.93 -2.64
N TYR A 123 -3.94 -5.03 -3.31
CA TYR A 123 -4.03 -6.35 -2.67
C TYR A 123 -2.70 -6.78 -2.04
N LEU A 124 -1.59 -6.64 -2.77
CA LEU A 124 -0.26 -6.98 -2.25
C LEU A 124 0.14 -6.08 -1.06
N LEU A 125 -0.19 -4.79 -1.11
CA LEU A 125 0.03 -3.86 0.00
C LEU A 125 -0.79 -4.26 1.23
N ILE A 126 -2.09 -4.52 1.07
CA ILE A 126 -2.99 -4.96 2.15
C ILE A 126 -2.48 -6.27 2.76
N ASN A 127 -2.12 -7.25 1.93
CA ASN A 127 -1.57 -8.52 2.42
C ASN A 127 -0.28 -8.29 3.21
N SER A 128 0.61 -7.42 2.72
CA SER A 128 1.84 -7.07 3.43
C SER A 128 1.56 -6.40 4.78
N LEU A 129 0.59 -5.48 4.86
CA LEU A 129 0.18 -4.85 6.12
C LEU A 129 -0.36 -5.86 7.13
N ARG A 130 -1.15 -6.84 6.67
CA ARG A 130 -1.65 -7.93 7.52
C ARG A 130 -0.49 -8.78 8.05
N GLU A 131 0.47 -9.14 7.20
CA GLU A 131 1.69 -9.85 7.63
C GLU A 131 2.47 -9.05 8.67
N TYR A 132 2.63 -7.73 8.46
CA TYR A 132 3.28 -6.86 9.44
C TYR A 132 2.52 -6.79 10.76
N HIS A 133 1.19 -6.75 10.71
CA HIS A 133 0.36 -6.77 11.90
C HIS A 133 0.50 -8.07 12.68
N THR A 134 0.71 -9.22 12.04
CA THR A 134 0.92 -10.46 12.79
C THR A 134 2.13 -10.35 13.73
N TYR A 135 3.20 -9.67 13.29
CA TYR A 135 4.42 -9.48 14.07
C TYR A 135 4.28 -8.36 15.10
N PHE A 136 3.88 -7.16 14.66
CA PHE A 136 3.85 -5.98 15.52
C PHE A 136 2.59 -5.86 16.38
N GLN A 137 1.53 -6.59 16.04
CA GLN A 137 0.24 -6.58 16.71
C GLN A 137 -0.26 -5.13 16.94
N ASP A 138 -0.61 -4.79 18.18
CA ASP A 138 -1.16 -3.50 18.57
C ASP A 138 -0.09 -2.44 18.91
N ASP A 139 1.18 -2.82 18.98
CA ASP A 139 2.28 -1.95 19.43
C ASP A 139 2.73 -1.00 18.32
N PHE A 140 2.64 -1.41 17.05
CA PHE A 140 2.97 -0.55 15.92
C PHE A 140 1.73 0.16 15.39
N LYS A 141 1.64 1.46 15.68
CA LYS A 141 0.56 2.33 15.22
C LYS A 141 1.07 3.40 14.27
N VAL A 142 0.23 3.74 13.30
CA VAL A 142 0.41 4.84 12.36
C VAL A 142 -0.87 5.65 12.28
N GLU A 143 -0.75 6.89 11.85
CA GLU A 143 -1.90 7.75 11.61
C GLU A 143 -2.52 7.41 10.25
N CYS A 144 -3.84 7.18 10.21
CA CYS A 144 -4.55 6.79 9.00
C CYS A 144 -5.97 7.37 8.96
N PRO A 145 -6.26 8.33 8.06
CA PRO A 145 -5.32 9.00 7.16
C PRO A 145 -4.22 9.77 7.89
N THR A 146 -3.09 10.00 7.24
CA THR A 146 -2.02 10.84 7.79
C THR A 146 -2.52 12.28 8.01
N GLY A 147 -2.19 12.87 9.16
CA GLY A 147 -2.69 14.17 9.61
C GLY A 147 -4.10 14.19 10.23
N SER A 148 -4.79 13.04 10.34
CA SER A 148 -6.18 12.97 10.84
C SER A 148 -6.34 12.92 12.37
N GLY A 149 -5.26 12.70 13.11
CA GLY A 149 -5.23 12.35 14.53
C GLY A 149 -5.66 10.92 14.83
N GLN A 150 -6.09 10.12 13.84
CA GLN A 150 -6.59 8.77 14.04
C GLN A 150 -5.46 7.74 13.95
N TRP A 151 -5.10 7.17 15.10
CA TRP A 151 -4.03 6.18 15.20
C TRP A 151 -4.56 4.75 15.09
N MET A 152 -4.05 4.01 14.11
CA MET A 152 -4.48 2.65 13.78
C MET A 152 -3.28 1.70 13.82
N ASN A 153 -3.51 0.47 14.28
CA ASN A 153 -2.56 -0.63 14.06
C ASN A 153 -2.61 -1.04 12.56
N LEU A 154 -1.61 -1.80 12.11
CA LEU A 154 -1.51 -2.17 10.70
C LEU A 154 -2.66 -3.05 10.18
N GLY A 155 -3.31 -3.83 11.06
CA GLY A 155 -4.50 -4.60 10.71
C GLY A 155 -5.69 -3.71 10.37
N LYS A 156 -5.94 -2.68 11.20
CA LYS A 156 -6.99 -1.69 10.96
C LYS A 156 -6.74 -0.86 9.72
N VAL A 157 -5.48 -0.50 9.42
CA VAL A 157 -5.10 0.16 8.17
C VAL A 157 -5.41 -0.75 6.97
N ALA A 158 -5.05 -2.04 7.05
CA ALA A 158 -5.35 -3.01 5.99
C ALA A 158 -6.87 -3.15 5.75
N ASP A 159 -7.68 -3.15 6.82
CA ASP A 159 -9.14 -3.17 6.73
C ASP A 159 -9.70 -1.88 6.13
N ASP A 160 -9.14 -0.71 6.46
CA ASP A 160 -9.55 0.58 5.89
C ASP A 160 -9.30 0.63 4.38
N LEU A 161 -8.10 0.23 3.94
CA LEU A 161 -7.77 0.14 2.51
C LEU A 161 -8.66 -0.87 1.79
N SER A 162 -8.97 -2.00 2.43
CA SER A 162 -9.90 -2.99 1.86
C SER A 162 -11.30 -2.39 1.66
N ARG A 163 -11.82 -1.66 2.65
CA ARG A 163 -13.12 -0.98 2.54
C ARG A 163 -13.12 0.08 1.45
N ARG A 164 -12.04 0.86 1.32
CA ARG A 164 -11.87 1.86 0.25
C ARG A 164 -11.87 1.24 -1.15
N LEU A 165 -11.27 0.06 -1.32
CA LEU A 165 -11.32 -0.65 -2.60
C LEU A 165 -12.74 -1.16 -2.90
N ILE A 166 -13.40 -1.75 -1.90
CA ILE A 166 -14.75 -2.31 -2.02
C ILE A 166 -15.76 -1.20 -2.35
N SER A 167 -15.63 -0.03 -1.75
CA SER A 167 -16.56 1.09 -1.94
C SER A 167 -16.65 1.57 -3.39
N ASN A 168 -15.65 1.27 -4.23
CA ASN A 168 -15.74 1.54 -5.67
C ASN A 168 -16.88 0.78 -6.36
N PHE A 169 -17.37 -0.31 -5.76
CA PHE A 169 -18.41 -1.18 -6.32
C PHE A 169 -19.72 -1.18 -5.51
N GLU A 170 -19.79 -0.40 -4.43
CA GLU A 170 -20.99 -0.33 -3.58
C GLU A 170 -22.01 0.66 -4.14
N LYS A 171 -23.31 0.37 -3.92
CA LYS A 171 -24.40 1.30 -4.28
C LYS A 171 -24.34 2.51 -3.35
N GLY A 172 -24.35 3.71 -3.95
CA GLY A 172 -24.70 4.95 -3.28
C GLY A 172 -26.19 5.07 -3.01
N GLU A 173 -26.60 6.22 -2.49
CA GLU A 173 -27.99 6.47 -2.07
C GLU A 173 -28.99 6.43 -3.24
N HIS A 174 -28.53 6.71 -4.47
CA HIS A 174 -29.35 6.71 -5.67
C HIS A 174 -29.08 5.51 -6.59
N GLY A 175 -28.37 4.49 -6.10
CA GLY A 175 -28.06 3.26 -6.83
C GLY A 175 -26.81 3.33 -7.71
N GLU A 176 -26.16 4.48 -7.77
CA GLU A 176 -24.89 4.72 -8.47
C GLU A 176 -23.73 3.94 -7.85
N ARG A 177 -22.71 3.63 -8.66
CA ARG A 177 -21.44 3.07 -8.19
C ARG A 177 -20.30 3.92 -8.71
N PRO A 178 -19.24 4.16 -7.92
CA PRO A 178 -18.06 4.84 -8.42
C PRO A 178 -17.46 4.17 -9.68
N CYS A 179 -17.49 2.84 -9.78
CA CYS A 179 -16.99 2.11 -10.94
C CYS A 179 -17.74 2.45 -12.25
N HIS A 180 -19.00 2.89 -12.19
CA HIS A 180 -19.76 3.25 -13.39
C HIS A 180 -19.58 4.72 -13.80
N GLY A 181 -18.81 5.51 -13.05
CA GLY A 181 -18.66 6.94 -13.29
C GLY A 181 -20.03 7.65 -13.30
N GLY A 182 -20.32 8.35 -14.39
CA GLY A 182 -21.59 9.07 -14.59
C GLY A 182 -22.65 8.33 -15.42
N GLU A 183 -22.47 7.04 -15.74
CA GLU A 183 -23.40 6.31 -16.62
C GLU A 183 -24.66 5.87 -15.85
N GLU A 184 -25.72 6.67 -15.95
CA GLU A 184 -26.98 6.50 -15.21
C GLU A 184 -27.71 5.17 -15.47
N ARG A 185 -27.51 4.56 -16.64
CA ARG A 185 -28.14 3.27 -17.00
C ARG A 185 -27.77 2.17 -16.01
N TYR A 186 -26.53 2.14 -15.52
CA TYR A 186 -26.11 1.16 -14.52
C TYR A 186 -26.56 1.50 -13.09
N ALA A 187 -27.24 2.63 -12.89
CA ALA A 187 -27.88 2.99 -11.61
C ALA A 187 -29.40 2.75 -11.65
N THR A 188 -30.06 3.06 -12.77
CA THR A 188 -31.52 3.19 -12.84
C THR A 188 -32.21 2.14 -13.71
N ASP A 189 -31.57 1.64 -14.77
CA ASP A 189 -32.21 0.72 -15.71
C ASP A 189 -32.43 -0.66 -15.06
N PRO A 190 -33.67 -1.19 -15.02
CA PRO A 190 -33.97 -2.49 -14.40
C PRO A 190 -33.14 -3.67 -14.92
N HIS A 191 -32.65 -3.60 -16.16
CA HIS A 191 -31.85 -4.67 -16.78
C HIS A 191 -30.36 -4.55 -16.49
N PHE A 192 -29.87 -3.35 -16.11
CA PHE A 192 -28.43 -3.08 -15.97
C PHE A 192 -28.01 -2.69 -14.55
N LYS A 193 -28.92 -2.25 -13.68
CA LYS A 193 -28.64 -1.71 -12.33
C LYS A 193 -27.95 -2.66 -11.34
N ASP A 194 -27.94 -3.96 -11.64
CA ASP A 194 -27.32 -4.99 -10.81
C ASP A 194 -26.03 -5.57 -11.43
N LEU A 195 -25.64 -5.10 -12.62
CA LEU A 195 -24.33 -5.41 -13.21
C LEU A 195 -23.27 -4.59 -12.47
N VAL A 196 -22.24 -5.28 -11.96
CA VAL A 196 -21.07 -4.66 -11.35
C VAL A 196 -19.90 -4.83 -12.31
N LEU A 197 -19.47 -3.73 -12.91
CA LEU A 197 -18.41 -3.75 -13.90
C LEU A 197 -17.05 -3.54 -13.25
N PHE A 198 -16.06 -4.29 -13.73
CA PHE A 198 -14.66 -4.14 -13.39
C PHE A 198 -13.91 -3.78 -14.66
N TYR A 199 -13.35 -2.58 -14.67
CA TYR A 199 -12.62 -2.07 -15.81
C TYR A 199 -11.12 -2.26 -15.58
N GLU A 200 -10.42 -2.66 -16.64
CA GLU A 200 -8.95 -2.64 -16.65
C GLU A 200 -8.42 -1.20 -16.85
N TYR A 201 -9.32 -0.28 -17.26
CA TYR A 201 -9.10 1.15 -17.46
C TYR A 201 -10.33 1.96 -17.03
#